data_AF-A0A0M0T9A4-F1
#
_entry.id   AF-A0A0M0T9A4-F1
#
_cell.length_a   1.000
_cell.length_b   1.000
_cell.length_c   1.000
_cell.angle_alpha   90.00
_cell.angle_beta   90.00
_cell.angle_gamma   90.00
#
_symmetry.space_group_name_H-M   'P 1'
#
loop_
_entity.id
_entity.type
_entity.pdbx_description
1 polymer ?
#
loop_
_entity_poly.entity_id
_entity_poly.type
_entity_poly.pdbx_seq_one_letter_code
_entity_poly.pdbx_strand_id
1 'polypeptide(L)'
;MANEDIEELMMKSGFTSNDISLLRSLNKRDGTTFIDNMIDLEKRFYKLIVINALIFLGFAFLFLIAGEVSVIGFIIAIIITIPPTLFMLSFRLSYRAFIFMRKYKRE
;
A
#
# COMPACT_ATOMS: atom_id res chain seq x y z
N MET A 1 -16.45 17.13 -8.34
CA MET A 1 -16.92 16.56 -7.06
C MET A 1 -16.66 17.58 -5.97
N ALA A 2 -17.64 17.87 -5.12
CA ALA A 2 -17.38 18.67 -3.93
C ALA A 2 -16.55 17.84 -2.94
N ASN A 3 -15.83 18.50 -2.02
CA ASN A 3 -14.97 17.80 -1.05
C ASN A 3 -15.77 16.86 -0.12
N GLU A 4 -17.01 17.21 0.21
CA GLU A 4 -17.90 16.39 1.05
C GLU A 4 -18.28 15.08 0.35
N ASP A 5 -18.52 15.12 -0.97
CA ASP A 5 -18.79 13.93 -1.78
C ASP A 5 -17.59 12.96 -1.77
N ILE A 6 -16.36 13.50 -1.86
CA ILE A 6 -15.14 12.69 -1.93
C ILE A 6 -14.90 11.97 -0.61
N GLU A 7 -15.09 12.64 0.53
CA GLU A 7 -14.89 12.03 1.84
C GLU A 7 -15.89 10.88 2.11
N GLU A 8 -17.15 11.04 1.69
CA GLU A 8 -18.14 9.96 1.79
C GLU A 8 -17.73 8.74 0.94
N LEU A 9 -17.25 8.98 -0.29
CA LEU A 9 -16.75 7.92 -1.16
C LEU A 9 -15.47 7.25 -0.61
N MET A 10 -14.62 8.00 0.08
CA MET A 10 -13.46 7.47 0.80
C MET A 10 -13.90 6.55 1.95
N MET A 11 -14.86 6.96 2.77
CA MET A 11 -15.41 6.10 3.82
C MET A 11 -16.02 4.82 3.25
N LYS A 12 -16.78 4.91 2.13
CA LYS A 12 -17.32 3.73 1.41
C LYS A 12 -16.23 2.81 0.84
N SER A 13 -15.02 3.32 0.64
CA SER A 13 -13.85 2.55 0.19
C SER A 13 -13.02 2.00 1.35
N GLY A 14 -13.45 2.20 2.60
CA GLY A 14 -12.83 1.64 3.79
C GLY A 14 -11.80 2.56 4.47
N PHE A 15 -11.72 3.83 4.10
CA PHE A 15 -10.96 4.82 4.89
C PHE A 15 -11.64 5.05 6.24
N THR A 16 -10.85 5.34 7.27
CA THR A 16 -11.36 5.76 8.57
C THR A 16 -11.41 7.28 8.67
N SER A 17 -12.20 7.80 9.61
CA SER A 17 -12.24 9.25 9.89
C SER A 17 -10.86 9.82 10.27
N ASN A 18 -9.99 9.02 10.89
CA ASN A 18 -8.60 9.40 11.18
C ASN A 18 -7.75 9.50 9.90
N ASP A 19 -7.94 8.58 8.95
CA ASP A 19 -7.23 8.63 7.67
C ASP A 19 -7.62 9.91 6.91
N ILE A 20 -8.92 10.22 6.90
CA ILE A 20 -9.47 11.41 6.23
C ILE A 20 -8.98 12.68 6.91
N SER A 21 -8.97 12.76 8.24
CA SER A 21 -8.48 13.94 8.95
C SER A 21 -6.98 14.18 8.72
N LEU A 22 -6.18 13.12 8.68
CA LEU A 22 -4.77 13.19 8.31
C LEU A 22 -4.61 13.72 6.88
N LEU A 23 -5.30 13.14 5.91
CA LEU A 23 -5.22 13.57 4.51
C LEU A 23 -5.71 15.00 4.32
N ARG A 24 -6.73 15.42 5.07
CA ARG A 24 -7.21 16.80 5.08
C ARG A 24 -6.16 17.76 5.64
N SER A 25 -5.41 17.35 6.67
CA SER A 25 -4.31 18.14 7.21
C SER A 25 -3.16 18.30 6.21
N LEU A 26 -2.84 17.22 5.48
CA LEU A 26 -1.84 17.22 4.40
C LEU A 26 -2.27 18.12 3.23
N ASN A 27 -3.53 18.02 2.78
CA ASN A 27 -4.09 18.91 1.77
C ASN A 27 -3.94 20.39 2.13
N LYS A 28 -4.26 20.75 3.38
CA LYS A 28 -4.12 22.14 3.86
C LYS A 28 -2.67 22.61 3.89
N ARG A 29 -1.73 21.73 4.25
CA ARG A 29 -0.30 22.06 4.37
C ARG A 29 0.37 22.16 3.01
N ASP A 30 0.08 21.21 2.13
CA ASP A 30 0.81 20.99 0.87
C ASP A 30 0.07 21.60 -0.34
N GLY A 31 -1.12 22.18 -0.13
CA GLY A 31 -1.95 22.79 -1.18
C GLY A 31 -2.53 21.77 -2.16
N THR A 32 -2.61 20.50 -1.76
CA THR A 32 -3.07 19.38 -2.60
C THR A 32 -4.55 19.08 -2.41
N THR A 33 -5.14 18.30 -3.33
CA THR A 33 -6.49 17.75 -3.18
C THR A 33 -6.46 16.31 -2.66
N PHE A 34 -7.61 15.81 -2.19
CA PHE A 34 -7.75 14.39 -1.83
C PHE A 34 -7.38 13.47 -3.00
N ILE A 35 -7.75 13.84 -4.22
CA ILE A 35 -7.44 13.05 -5.42
C ILE A 35 -5.93 13.00 -5.69
N ASP A 36 -5.20 14.10 -5.51
CA ASP A 36 -3.74 14.11 -5.67
C ASP A 36 -3.07 13.16 -4.68
N ASN A 37 -3.53 13.19 -3.42
CA ASN A 37 -3.08 12.26 -2.40
C ASN A 37 -3.42 10.81 -2.74
N MET A 38 -4.63 10.52 -3.25
CA MET A 38 -4.99 9.17 -3.68
C MET A 38 -4.09 8.65 -4.80
N ILE A 39 -3.73 9.51 -5.77
CA ILE A 39 -2.82 9.15 -6.87
C ILE A 39 -1.43 8.81 -6.32
N ASP A 40 -0.89 9.60 -5.39
CA ASP A 40 0.44 9.33 -4.82
C ASP A 40 0.44 8.04 -3.98
N LEU A 41 -0.60 7.85 -3.15
CA LEU A 41 -0.78 6.61 -2.38
C LEU A 41 -0.93 5.39 -3.30
N GLU A 42 -1.69 5.48 -4.39
CA GLU A 42 -1.80 4.39 -5.37
C GLU A 42 -0.43 4.07 -6.00
N LYS A 43 0.34 5.08 -6.40
CA LYS A 43 1.70 4.87 -6.93
C LYS A 43 2.61 4.19 -5.91
N ARG A 44 2.52 4.58 -4.63
CA ARG A 44 3.25 3.92 -3.53
C ARG A 44 2.82 2.47 -3.37
N PHE A 45 1.53 2.16 -3.52
CA PHE A 45 1.04 0.78 -3.49
C PHE A 45 1.71 -0.09 -4.57
N TYR A 46 1.75 0.37 -5.83
CA TYR A 46 2.44 -0.36 -6.90
C TYR A 46 3.94 -0.53 -6.63
N LYS A 47 4.62 0.51 -6.14
CA LYS A 47 6.04 0.40 -5.74
C LYS A 47 6.24 -0.67 -4.67
N LEU A 48 5.37 -0.73 -3.67
CA LEU A 48 5.44 -1.74 -2.62
C LEU A 48 5.21 -3.16 -3.16
N ILE A 49 4.28 -3.34 -4.10
CA ILE A 49 4.07 -4.63 -4.77
C ILE A 49 5.34 -5.05 -5.53
N VAL A 50 5.91 -4.15 -6.33
CA VAL A 50 7.11 -4.45 -7.14
C VAL A 50 8.30 -4.79 -6.24
N ILE A 51 8.52 -4.03 -5.16
CA ILE A 51 9.61 -4.30 -4.22
C ILE A 51 9.42 -5.66 -3.53
N ASN A 52 8.21 -5.96 -3.05
CA ASN A 52 7.95 -7.27 -2.43
C ASN A 52 8.13 -8.42 -3.44
N ALA A 53 7.71 -8.24 -4.69
CA ALA A 53 7.93 -9.24 -5.74
C ALA A 53 9.42 -9.47 -6.04
N LEU A 54 10.23 -8.40 -6.08
CA LEU A 54 11.68 -8.49 -6.26
C LEU A 54 12.36 -9.20 -5.08
N ILE A 55 11.96 -8.88 -3.85
CA ILE A 55 12.45 -9.57 -2.65
C ILE A 55 12.11 -11.06 -2.74
N PHE A 56 10.87 -11.39 -3.07
CA PHE A 56 10.42 -12.77 -3.22
C PHE A 56 11.20 -13.52 -4.31
N LEU A 57 11.47 -12.89 -5.45
CA LEU A 57 12.30 -13.47 -6.52
C LEU A 57 13.74 -13.70 -6.07
N GLY A 58 14.35 -12.75 -5.34
CA GLY A 58 15.68 -12.91 -4.77
C GLY A 58 15.75 -14.10 -3.80
N PHE A 59 14.76 -14.23 -2.93
CA PHE A 59 14.62 -15.40 -2.06
C PHE A 59 14.44 -16.68 -2.88
N ALA A 60 13.54 -16.72 -3.85
CA ALA A 60 13.32 -17.91 -4.69
C ALA A 60 14.60 -18.33 -5.43
N PHE A 61 15.38 -17.38 -5.94
CA PHE A 61 16.65 -17.67 -6.60
C PHE A 61 17.70 -18.24 -5.64
N LEU A 62 17.83 -17.67 -4.45
CA LEU A 62 18.70 -18.21 -3.40
C LEU A 62 18.29 -19.64 -3.00
N PHE A 63 16.98 -19.89 -2.91
CA PHE A 63 16.45 -21.22 -2.61
C PHE A 63 16.79 -22.25 -3.68
N LEU A 64 16.75 -21.87 -4.97
CA LEU A 64 17.04 -22.78 -6.09
C LEU A 64 18.53 -23.11 -6.21
N ILE A 65 19.43 -22.19 -5.84
CA ILE A 65 20.88 -22.38 -5.98
C ILE A 65 21.47 -23.03 -4.73
N ALA A 66 20.93 -22.72 -3.56
CA ALA A 66 21.51 -23.18 -2.31
C ALA A 66 21.05 -24.61 -1.99
N GLY A 67 21.73 -25.59 -2.58
CA GLY A 67 21.44 -27.03 -2.41
C GLY A 67 21.51 -27.55 -0.97
N GLU A 68 22.04 -26.77 -0.02
CA GLU A 68 22.13 -27.12 1.41
C GLU A 68 21.36 -26.15 2.33
N VAL A 69 20.70 -25.12 1.81
CA VAL A 69 19.94 -24.21 2.68
C VAL A 69 18.74 -24.97 3.24
N SER A 70 18.65 -25.03 4.57
CA SER A 70 17.51 -25.65 5.22
C SER A 70 16.24 -24.92 4.80
N VAL A 71 15.34 -25.64 4.13
CA VAL A 71 14.02 -25.15 3.71
C VAL A 71 13.29 -24.48 4.89
N ILE A 72 13.56 -24.97 6.11
CA ILE A 72 13.05 -24.42 7.37
C ILE A 72 13.60 -23.00 7.64
N GLY A 73 14.91 -22.76 7.49
CA GLY A 73 15.50 -21.43 7.65
C GLY A 73 14.95 -20.42 6.64
N PHE A 74 14.66 -20.87 5.42
CA PHE A 74 14.03 -20.07 4.39
C PHE A 74 12.58 -19.68 4.74
N ILE A 75 11.77 -20.63 5.21
CA ILE A 75 10.40 -20.36 5.67
C ILE A 75 10.42 -19.38 6.85
N ILE A 76 11.34 -19.54 7.80
CA ILE A 76 11.49 -18.61 8.94
C ILE A 76 11.87 -17.21 8.45
N ALA A 77 12.81 -17.09 7.50
CA ALA A 77 13.19 -15.79 6.94
C ALA A 77 12.02 -15.07 6.27
N ILE A 78 11.20 -15.78 5.50
CA ILE A 78 9.98 -15.24 4.86
C ILE A 78 8.97 -14.77 5.90
N ILE A 79 8.72 -15.57 6.95
CA ILE A 79 7.79 -15.22 8.04
C ILE A 79 8.29 -13.99 8.81
N ILE A 80 9.60 -13.75 8.90
CA ILE A 80 10.14 -12.56 9.58
C ILE A 80 10.08 -11.33 8.68
N THR A 81 10.30 -11.46 7.36
CA THR A 81 10.41 -10.30 6.45
C THR A 81 9.08 -9.80 5.89
N ILE A 82 8.12 -10.67 5.60
CA ILE A 82 6.86 -10.28 4.93
C ILE A 82 5.85 -9.57 5.86
N PRO A 83 5.61 -10.02 7.11
CA PRO A 83 4.60 -9.37 7.96
C PRO A 83 4.91 -7.91 8.27
N PRO A 84 6.16 -7.49 8.57
CA PRO A 84 6.47 -6.08 8.78
C PRO A 84 6.18 -5.20 7.55
N THR A 85 6.45 -5.69 6.33
CA THR A 85 6.21 -4.92 5.11
C THR A 85 4.72 -4.75 4.81
N LEU A 86 3.90 -5.75 5.15
CA LEU A 86 2.43 -5.70 4.96
C LEU A 86 1.68 -5.00 6.12
N PHE A 87 2.22 -5.03 7.34
CA PHE A 87 1.63 -4.35 8.50
C PHE A 87 2.02 -2.87 8.62
N MET A 88 2.95 -2.37 7.82
CA MET A 88 3.19 -0.93 7.73
C MET A 88 1.87 -0.23 7.41
N LEU A 89 1.48 0.74 8.26
CA LEU A 89 0.30 1.60 8.09
C LEU A 89 0.21 2.19 6.67
N SER A 90 1.36 2.48 6.06
CA SER A 90 1.47 2.93 4.68
C SER A 90 0.86 1.94 3.67
N PHE A 91 0.98 0.64 3.88
CA PHE A 91 0.44 -0.38 2.96
C PHE A 91 -1.09 -0.39 2.99
N ARG A 92 -1.70 -0.37 4.18
CA ARG A 92 -3.16 -0.34 4.34
C ARG A 92 -3.78 0.92 3.73
N LEU A 93 -3.17 2.07 3.99
CA LEU A 93 -3.63 3.35 3.46
C LEU A 93 -3.49 3.40 1.93
N SER A 94 -2.35 2.93 1.40
CA SER A 94 -2.10 2.86 -0.04
C SER A 94 -3.02 1.87 -0.76
N TYR A 95 -3.35 0.74 -0.13
CA TYR A 95 -4.30 -0.24 -0.65
C TYR A 95 -5.73 0.32 -0.75
N ARG A 96 -6.18 1.03 0.29
CA ARG A 96 -7.50 1.70 0.27
C ARG A 96 -7.56 2.76 -0.82
N ALA A 97 -6.49 3.52 -1.02
CA ALA A 97 -6.37 4.48 -2.11
C ALA A 97 -6.44 3.80 -3.49
N PHE A 98 -5.78 2.66 -3.66
CA PHE A 98 -5.88 1.86 -4.89
C PHE A 98 -7.32 1.40 -5.17
N ILE A 99 -8.05 0.89 -4.17
CA ILE A 99 -9.47 0.52 -4.33
C ILE A 99 -10.30 1.74 -4.73
N PHE A 100 -10.14 2.85 -4.03
CA PHE A 100 -10.87 4.09 -4.30
C PHE A 100 -10.63 4.55 -5.75
N MET A 101 -9.37 4.61 -6.19
CA MET A 101 -8.98 5.02 -7.53
C MET A 101 -9.55 4.10 -8.61
N ARG A 102 -9.55 2.79 -8.36
CA ARG A 102 -10.13 1.79 -9.27
C ARG A 102 -11.64 1.89 -9.38
N LYS A 103 -12.33 2.35 -8.32
CA LYS A 103 -13.79 2.43 -8.28
C LYS A 103 -14.36 3.75 -8.80
N TYR A 104 -13.65 4.86 -8.63
CA TYR A 104 -14.21 6.20 -8.86
C TYR A 104 -13.43 7.08 -9.85
N LYS A 105 -12.24 6.69 -10.30
CA LYS A 105 -11.39 7.51 -11.19
C LYS A 105 -10.96 6.81 -12.48
N ARG A 106 -11.21 5.51 -12.65
CA ARG A 106 -11.07 4.84 -13.96
C ARG A 106 -12.36 4.96 -14.76
N GLU A 107 -12.72 6.18 -15.13
CA GLU A 107 -13.48 6.49 -16.34
C GLU A 107 -12.75 7.60 -17.11
#